data_AF-A0A8S9NG10-F1
#
_entry.id   AF-A0A8S9NG10-F1
#
_cell.length_a   1.000
_cell.length_b   1.000
_cell.length_c   1.000
_cell.angle_alpha   90.00
_cell.angle_beta   90.00
_cell.angle_gamma   90.00
#
_symmetry.space_group_name_H-M   'P 1'
#
loop_
_entity.id
_entity.type
_entity.pdbx_description
1 polymer ?
#
loop_
_entity_poly.entity_id
_entity_poly.type
_entity_poly.pdbx_seq_one_letter_code
_entity_poly.pdbx_strand_id
1 'polypeptide(L)'
;MQLHISPSLRHVTVVTGKGLREFIKVKVGSRRFSYQMMFYSLLFFTFLLRFVFVLSTVDTIDGDPSPCSSLACLGKRLKPKLLGRRTETGNVPEAMYQVLEQPLSEQELKGRSDIPQTLQDFMSEVKRSKSDAREFAQKLKEMVTLMEQRTRTAKIQEYLYRHVASSSIPKQLHCLALKLAHEHSINAAARLQLPEAELVPTLVDNNYFHFVLASDNILAASVVAKSLVQNSLRPHKIVLHIITDRKTYFPMQAWFSLHPLSPAIIEVKALHHFDWLSKGKVPVLEAMEKDQRVRSQFRGGSSVIVANNEENPVVVAAKLQALSPKYNSLMNHIRIHLPELFPSLNKVVFLDDDIVIQTDLSPLWDIDMDGKVNGAVETCRGEDKFVMSKKFKTYLNFSNPIIARHFDPEECAWAYGMNVFDLAAWRKTNISSF
;
A
#
# COMPACT_ATOMS: atom_id res chain seq x y z
N MET A 1 -15.54 5.05 -21.73
CA MET A 1 -15.73 3.60 -21.52
C MET A 1 -17.11 3.44 -20.90
N GLN A 2 -18.10 2.91 -21.63
CA GLN A 2 -19.45 2.72 -21.09
C GLN A 2 -19.58 1.27 -20.61
N LEU A 3 -19.87 1.13 -19.33
CA LEU A 3 -20.09 -0.14 -18.62
C LEU A 3 -21.60 -0.36 -18.58
N HIS A 4 -22.09 -1.39 -19.27
CA HIS A 4 -23.47 -1.81 -19.19
C HIS A 4 -23.59 -2.86 -18.09
N ILE A 5 -24.43 -2.56 -17.10
CA ILE A 5 -24.79 -3.49 -16.03
C ILE A 5 -26.12 -4.13 -16.44
N SER A 6 -26.11 -5.44 -16.65
CA SER A 6 -27.32 -6.23 -16.89
C SER A 6 -28.14 -6.34 -15.59
N PRO A 7 -29.42 -5.92 -15.58
CA PRO A 7 -30.30 -6.11 -14.44
C PRO A 7 -31.30 -7.22 -14.75
N SER A 8 -31.13 -8.40 -14.18
CA SER A 8 -32.23 -9.37 -14.11
C SER A 8 -32.33 -10.01 -12.72
N LEU A 9 -33.53 -9.83 -12.14
CA LEU A 9 -34.14 -10.47 -10.95
C LEU A 9 -33.74 -9.90 -9.58
N ARG A 10 -34.65 -9.55 -8.66
CA ARG A 10 -36.07 -9.12 -8.65
C ARG A 10 -36.33 -8.58 -7.22
N HIS A 11 -37.07 -7.49 -7.10
CA HIS A 11 -37.47 -6.86 -5.83
C HIS A 11 -38.27 -7.77 -4.89
N VAL A 12 -38.16 -7.51 -3.58
CA VAL A 12 -39.31 -7.56 -2.65
C VAL A 12 -39.32 -6.28 -1.82
N THR A 13 -40.43 -5.54 -1.93
CA THR A 13 -40.76 -4.29 -1.24
C THR A 13 -41.57 -4.61 0.02
N VAL A 14 -41.28 -3.95 1.15
CA VAL A 14 -42.18 -3.92 2.32
C VAL A 14 -42.81 -2.53 2.41
N VAL A 15 -44.12 -2.49 2.27
CA VAL A 15 -44.97 -1.30 2.42
C VAL A 15 -45.46 -1.24 3.87
N THR A 16 -45.42 -0.07 4.50
CA THR A 16 -46.24 0.25 5.69
C THR A 16 -47.21 1.37 5.34
N GLY A 17 -48.49 1.14 5.64
CA GLY A 17 -49.61 1.99 5.26
C GLY A 17 -50.20 2.83 6.39
N LYS A 18 -51.16 3.69 6.00
CA LYS A 18 -52.05 4.58 6.77
C LYS A 18 -51.35 5.88 7.25
N GLY A 19 -51.74 7.11 6.91
CA GLY A 19 -52.96 7.68 6.34
C GLY A 19 -53.68 8.56 7.38
N LEU A 20 -53.62 9.90 7.28
CA LEU A 20 -54.71 10.88 7.54
C LEU A 20 -54.25 12.36 7.45
N ARG A 21 -55.16 13.21 6.97
CA ARG A 21 -55.05 14.62 6.55
C ARG A 21 -55.10 15.66 7.69
N GLU A 22 -54.42 16.78 7.42
CA GLU A 22 -54.70 18.23 7.67
C GLU A 22 -55.27 18.72 9.02
N PHE A 23 -54.69 19.81 9.56
CA PHE A 23 -55.34 21.14 9.68
C PHE A 23 -54.34 22.20 10.17
N ILE A 24 -54.19 23.27 9.40
CA ILE A 24 -53.55 24.52 9.83
C ILE A 24 -54.52 25.26 10.75
N LYS A 25 -54.08 25.59 11.97
CA LYS A 25 -54.78 26.52 12.86
C LYS A 25 -53.77 27.46 13.49
N VAL A 26 -53.63 28.65 12.90
CA VAL A 26 -52.90 29.78 13.48
C VAL A 26 -53.78 30.42 14.56
N LYS A 27 -53.26 30.52 15.78
CA LYS A 27 -53.82 31.37 16.84
C LYS A 27 -52.66 32.11 17.51
N VAL A 28 -52.59 33.43 17.29
CA VAL A 28 -51.65 34.33 17.96
C VAL A 28 -52.27 34.78 19.27
N GLY A 29 -51.51 34.74 20.38
CA GLY A 29 -51.93 35.33 21.64
C GLY A 29 -51.02 35.09 22.85
N SER A 30 -50.34 36.18 23.26
CA SER A 30 -49.72 36.47 24.56
C SER A 30 -48.26 36.05 24.83
N ARG A 31 -47.46 37.08 25.19
CA ARG A 31 -46.07 37.04 25.65
C ARG A 31 -45.90 36.05 26.81
N ARG A 32 -45.01 35.08 26.62
CA ARG A 32 -44.37 34.31 27.70
C ARG A 32 -42.89 34.24 27.40
N PHE A 33 -42.05 34.52 28.41
CA PHE A 33 -40.60 34.34 28.32
C PHE A 33 -40.31 32.95 27.76
N SER A 34 -39.63 32.90 26.62
CA SER A 34 -39.35 31.66 25.93
C SER A 34 -38.43 30.81 26.79
N TYR A 35 -38.80 29.54 27.02
CA TYR A 35 -37.98 28.54 27.71
C TYR A 35 -36.57 28.45 27.10
N GLN A 36 -36.47 28.76 25.81
CA GLN A 36 -35.21 28.86 25.07
C GLN A 36 -34.29 29.98 25.60
N MET A 37 -34.85 31.13 25.98
CA MET A 37 -34.08 32.26 26.53
C MET A 37 -33.61 31.97 27.96
N MET A 38 -34.41 31.25 28.75
CA MET A 38 -33.97 30.74 30.07
C MET A 38 -32.87 29.69 29.91
N PHE A 39 -33.01 28.77 28.96
CA PHE A 39 -32.00 27.76 28.67
C PHE A 39 -30.66 28.39 28.26
N TYR A 40 -30.66 29.37 27.35
CA TYR A 40 -29.43 30.08 26.95
C TYR A 40 -28.85 30.92 28.08
N SER A 41 -29.67 31.54 28.92
CA SER A 41 -29.19 32.28 30.09
C SER A 41 -28.54 31.34 31.12
N LEU A 42 -29.13 30.17 31.37
CA LEU A 42 -28.58 29.18 32.28
C LEU A 42 -27.26 28.60 31.75
N LEU A 43 -27.20 28.29 30.45
CA LEU A 43 -25.96 27.88 29.78
C LEU A 43 -24.88 28.96 29.90
N PHE A 44 -25.21 30.21 29.63
CA PHE A 44 -24.28 31.33 29.76
C PHE A 44 -23.73 31.45 31.18
N PHE A 45 -24.58 31.40 32.21
CA PHE A 45 -24.14 31.44 33.60
C PHE A 45 -23.30 30.22 33.98
N THR A 46 -23.61 29.01 33.50
CA THR A 46 -22.77 27.83 33.77
C THR A 46 -21.39 27.94 33.13
N PHE A 47 -21.29 28.49 31.91
CA PHE A 47 -20.01 28.76 31.26
C PHE A 47 -19.22 29.84 31.99
N LEU A 48 -19.89 30.92 32.39
CA LEU A 48 -19.25 32.01 33.15
C LEU A 48 -18.69 31.50 34.48
N LEU A 49 -19.45 30.66 35.20
CA LEU A 49 -19.03 30.09 36.48
C LEU A 49 -17.84 29.15 36.33
N ARG A 50 -17.82 28.31 35.27
CA ARG A 50 -16.64 27.48 34.98
C ARG A 50 -15.44 28.30 34.56
N PHE A 51 -15.64 29.38 33.82
CA PHE A 51 -14.55 30.27 33.40
C PHE A 51 -13.94 30.99 34.60
N VAL A 52 -14.77 31.51 35.52
CA VAL A 52 -14.33 32.12 36.78
C VAL A 52 -13.64 31.09 37.68
N PHE A 53 -14.17 29.86 37.76
CA PHE A 53 -13.52 28.78 38.51
C PHE A 53 -12.14 28.46 37.95
N VAL A 54 -12.01 28.28 36.63
CA VAL A 54 -10.72 28.04 35.97
C VAL A 54 -9.75 29.20 36.22
N LEU A 55 -10.19 30.46 36.08
CA LEU A 55 -9.36 31.62 36.39
C LEU A 55 -8.88 31.62 37.84
N SER A 56 -9.78 31.33 38.79
CA SER A 56 -9.44 31.29 40.21
C SER A 56 -8.50 30.13 40.56
N THR A 57 -8.64 28.97 39.89
CA THR A 57 -7.75 27.82 40.09
C THR A 57 -6.37 28.04 39.48
N VAL A 58 -6.30 28.72 38.33
CA VAL A 58 -5.02 29.10 37.69
C VAL A 58 -4.30 30.14 38.57
N ASP A 59 -5.01 31.11 39.14
CA ASP A 59 -4.43 32.07 40.10
C ASP A 59 -3.98 31.40 41.43
N THR A 60 -4.54 30.25 41.82
CA THR A 60 -4.06 29.49 43.00
C THR A 60 -2.90 28.53 42.72
N ILE A 61 -2.58 28.26 41.45
CA ILE A 61 -1.44 27.41 41.07
C ILE A 61 -0.15 28.24 40.95
N ASP A 62 -0.26 29.55 40.68
CA ASP A 62 0.85 30.50 40.68
C ASP A 62 0.88 31.37 41.96
N GLY A 63 1.30 30.80 43.09
CA GLY A 63 1.72 31.61 44.26
C GLY A 63 1.67 30.92 45.62
N ASP A 64 2.81 30.98 46.33
CA ASP A 64 3.12 30.41 47.66
C ASP A 64 2.02 30.45 48.75
N PRO A 65 2.07 29.51 49.72
CA PRO A 65 1.09 29.37 50.79
C PRO A 65 1.30 30.43 51.88
N SER A 66 0.42 31.42 51.95
CA SER A 66 0.22 32.20 53.19
C SER A 66 -1.26 32.52 53.41
N PRO A 67 -1.79 32.38 54.65
CA PRO A 67 -3.22 32.54 54.91
C PRO A 67 -3.56 34.03 55.02
N CYS A 68 -4.06 34.61 53.94
CA CYS A 68 -4.54 36.00 53.96
C CYS A 68 -6.04 36.04 54.30
N SER A 69 -6.36 35.97 55.59
CA SER A 69 -7.71 36.18 56.11
C SER A 69 -7.94 37.66 56.44
N SER A 70 -8.51 38.43 55.52
CA SER A 70 -9.40 39.58 55.77
C SER A 70 -9.86 40.25 54.46
N LEU A 71 -11.04 40.87 54.50
CA LEU A 71 -11.73 41.59 53.41
C LEU A 71 -10.99 42.82 52.83
N ALA A 72 -9.67 42.94 53.02
CA ALA A 72 -8.85 44.07 52.60
C ALA A 72 -8.07 43.85 51.29
N CYS A 73 -8.08 42.64 50.70
CA CYS A 73 -7.35 42.35 49.45
C CYS A 73 -8.12 42.67 48.16
N LEU A 74 -9.43 42.97 48.21
CA LEU A 74 -10.20 43.32 47.02
C LEU A 74 -9.97 44.76 46.51
N GLY A 75 -9.33 45.63 47.30
CA GLY A 75 -9.13 47.05 46.95
C GLY A 75 -7.87 47.38 46.13
N LYS A 76 -7.00 46.41 45.84
CA LYS A 76 -5.67 46.68 45.24
C LYS A 76 -5.49 46.29 43.76
N ARG A 77 -6.49 45.74 43.08
CA ARG A 77 -6.39 45.37 41.64
C ARG A 77 -7.24 46.22 40.68
N LEU A 78 -7.81 47.34 41.14
CA LEU A 78 -8.47 48.34 40.30
C LEU A 78 -7.84 49.72 40.51
N LYS A 79 -6.61 49.93 40.02
CA LYS A 79 -6.07 51.28 39.76
C LYS A 79 -5.38 51.32 38.38
N PRO A 80 -5.49 52.44 37.63
CA PRO A 80 -4.89 52.57 36.31
C PRO A 80 -3.36 52.61 36.40
N LYS A 81 -2.69 51.90 35.49
CA LYS A 81 -1.25 51.94 35.25
C LYS A 81 -0.78 53.39 35.04
N LEU A 82 -0.07 53.98 36.01
CA LEU A 82 0.61 55.26 35.79
C LEU A 82 1.88 55.50 36.61
N LEU A 83 2.42 54.52 37.33
CA LEU A 83 3.78 54.62 37.86
C LEU A 83 4.56 53.34 37.57
N GLY A 84 5.62 53.51 36.76
CA GLY A 84 6.55 52.47 36.39
C GLY A 84 7.25 51.89 37.61
N ARG A 85 7.16 50.57 37.72
CA ARG A 85 8.21 49.76 38.35
C ARG A 85 8.45 48.59 37.40
N ARG A 86 9.49 48.73 36.59
CA ARG A 86 10.00 47.69 35.69
C ARG A 86 10.69 46.67 36.59
N THR A 87 9.96 45.64 37.02
CA THR A 87 10.61 44.38 37.44
C THR A 87 11.03 43.69 36.16
N GLU A 88 12.35 43.60 35.96
CA GLU A 88 12.97 42.84 34.88
C GLU A 88 12.75 41.33 35.10
N THR A 89 11.53 40.86 34.85
CA THR A 89 11.32 39.45 34.48
C THR A 89 11.52 39.41 32.98
N GLY A 90 12.78 39.31 32.55
CA GLY A 90 13.14 39.14 31.14
C GLY A 90 12.33 38.01 30.51
N ASN A 91 12.01 38.16 29.24
CA ASN A 91 11.12 37.34 28.43
C ASN A 91 11.55 35.87 28.35
N VAL A 92 11.34 35.10 29.44
CA VAL A 92 11.70 33.67 29.55
C VAL A 92 11.18 32.86 28.35
N PRO A 93 9.91 33.02 27.90
CA PRO A 93 9.42 32.30 26.74
C PRO A 93 10.16 32.68 25.45
N GLU A 94 10.46 33.96 25.25
CA GLU A 94 11.09 34.46 24.03
C GLU A 94 12.54 33.99 23.91
N ALA A 95 13.27 33.92 25.03
CA ALA A 95 14.61 33.34 25.08
C ALA A 95 14.62 31.85 24.74
N MET A 96 13.59 31.09 25.16
CA MET A 96 13.44 29.69 24.80
C MET A 96 13.12 29.51 23.31
N TYR A 97 12.20 30.29 22.76
CA TYR A 97 11.87 30.25 21.33
C TYR A 97 13.10 30.58 20.46
N GLN A 98 13.86 31.61 20.82
CA GLN A 98 15.09 31.97 20.11
C GLN A 98 16.12 30.83 20.05
N VAL A 99 16.27 30.05 21.13
CA VAL A 99 17.18 28.90 21.16
C VAL A 99 16.66 27.74 20.30
N LEU A 100 15.36 27.46 20.38
CA LEU A 100 14.72 26.37 19.64
C LEU A 100 14.69 26.63 18.12
N GLU A 101 14.55 27.89 17.70
CA GLU A 101 14.51 28.30 16.28
C GLU A 101 15.89 28.38 15.60
N GLN A 102 16.98 28.49 16.37
CA GLN A 102 18.32 28.49 15.79
C GLN A 102 18.59 27.16 15.04
N PRO A 103 19.30 27.15 13.91
CA PRO A 103 19.74 25.89 13.32
C PRO A 103 20.79 25.23 14.22
N LEU A 104 20.68 23.91 14.44
CA LEU A 104 21.70 23.11 15.12
C LEU A 104 22.20 22.07 14.13
N SER A 105 23.52 21.94 13.96
CA SER A 105 24.06 21.00 12.99
C SER A 105 24.01 19.58 13.54
N GLU A 106 23.45 18.64 12.78
CA GLU A 106 23.38 17.22 13.16
C GLU A 106 24.77 16.59 13.42
N GLN A 107 25.84 17.19 12.88
CA GLN A 107 27.21 16.74 13.10
C GLN A 107 27.74 17.12 14.50
N GLU A 108 27.22 18.18 15.12
CA GLU A 108 27.64 18.66 16.44
C GLU A 108 27.18 17.75 17.60
N LEU A 109 26.18 16.90 17.34
CA LEU A 109 25.62 15.96 18.33
C LEU A 109 26.20 14.55 18.22
N LYS A 110 27.01 14.27 17.19
CA LYS A 110 27.49 12.93 16.90
C LYS A 110 28.55 12.49 17.91
N GLY A 111 28.24 11.47 18.73
CA GLY A 111 29.15 10.91 19.73
C GLY A 111 29.08 11.57 21.12
N ARG A 112 28.16 12.51 21.32
CA ARG A 112 27.86 13.10 22.62
C ARG A 112 27.07 12.13 23.50
N SER A 113 27.66 11.73 24.64
CA SER A 113 27.04 10.86 25.64
C SER A 113 26.34 11.64 26.77
N ASP A 114 26.53 12.95 26.80
CA ASP A 114 25.98 13.87 27.78
C ASP A 114 24.53 14.30 27.49
N ILE A 115 24.01 13.96 26.30
CA ILE A 115 22.63 14.26 25.91
C ILE A 115 21.68 13.20 26.50
N PRO A 116 20.62 13.61 27.21
CA PRO A 116 19.61 12.70 27.74
C PRO A 116 19.01 11.79 26.68
N GLN A 117 18.87 10.51 27.04
CA GLN A 117 18.42 9.45 26.13
C GLN A 117 16.92 9.20 26.22
N THR A 118 16.27 9.69 27.27
CA THR A 118 14.83 9.59 27.47
C THR A 118 14.30 10.89 28.05
N LEU A 119 12.99 11.11 27.92
CA LEU A 119 12.33 12.25 28.54
C LEU A 119 12.46 12.19 30.08
N GLN A 120 12.50 10.98 30.64
CA GLN A 120 12.66 10.79 32.07
C GLN A 120 14.06 11.19 32.54
N ASP A 121 15.10 10.84 31.79
CA ASP A 121 16.48 11.25 32.08
C ASP A 121 16.60 12.77 32.02
N PHE A 122 16.07 13.39 30.96
CA PHE A 122 16.05 14.84 30.79
C PHE A 122 15.35 15.53 31.95
N MET A 123 14.15 15.07 32.32
CA MET A 123 13.39 15.64 33.44
C MET A 123 14.10 15.43 34.78
N SER A 124 14.82 14.32 34.96
CA SER A 124 15.61 14.08 36.18
C SER A 124 16.81 15.02 36.27
N GLU A 125 17.46 15.29 35.14
CA GLU A 125 18.61 16.19 35.06
C GLU A 125 18.18 17.64 35.29
N VAL A 126 17.10 18.10 34.66
CA VAL A 126 16.51 19.43 34.85
C VAL A 126 15.98 19.62 36.27
N LYS A 127 15.51 18.56 36.94
CA LYS A 127 15.12 18.66 38.36
C LYS A 127 16.31 18.78 39.30
N ARG A 128 17.45 18.17 38.93
CA ARG A 128 18.69 18.20 39.73
C ARG A 128 19.50 19.46 39.49
N SER A 129 19.51 19.97 38.27
CA SER A 129 20.15 21.23 37.89
C SER A 129 19.15 22.38 38.03
N LYS A 130 19.53 23.49 38.68
CA LYS A 130 18.72 24.71 38.64
C LYS A 130 18.99 25.43 37.31
N SER A 131 18.67 24.78 36.19
CA SER A 131 18.94 25.29 34.86
C SER A 131 18.15 26.55 34.58
N ASP A 132 18.80 27.54 33.96
CA ASP A 132 18.09 28.66 33.40
C ASP A 132 17.29 28.22 32.15
N ALA A 133 16.33 29.05 31.73
CA ALA A 133 15.45 28.69 30.63
C ALA A 133 16.19 28.49 29.30
N ARG A 134 17.36 29.13 29.13
CA ARG A 134 18.19 29.02 27.94
C ARG A 134 18.89 27.66 27.89
N GLU A 135 19.47 27.23 29.00
CA GLU A 135 20.10 25.91 29.16
C GLU A 135 19.07 24.79 29.02
N PHE A 136 17.88 24.96 29.61
CA PHE A 136 16.77 24.03 29.42
C PHE A 136 16.39 23.88 27.94
N ALA A 137 16.19 25.01 27.24
CA ALA A 137 15.83 25.00 25.82
C ALA A 137 16.93 24.38 24.95
N GLN A 138 18.20 24.64 25.28
CA GLN A 138 19.34 24.06 24.56
C GLN A 138 19.42 22.55 24.75
N LYS A 139 19.35 22.05 25.99
CA LYS A 139 19.35 20.59 26.25
C LYS A 139 18.14 19.88 25.64
N LEU A 140 16.96 20.51 25.69
CA LEU A 140 15.76 19.97 25.05
C LEU A 140 15.95 19.86 23.54
N LYS A 141 16.51 20.89 22.90
CA LYS A 141 16.79 20.89 21.46
C LYS A 141 17.80 19.80 21.09
N GLU A 142 18.91 19.70 21.81
CA GLU A 142 19.92 18.66 21.60
C GLU A 142 19.30 17.26 21.71
N MET A 143 18.45 17.03 22.73
CA MET A 143 17.71 15.78 22.90
C MET A 143 16.74 15.52 21.74
N VAL A 144 15.89 16.49 21.38
CA VAL A 144 14.90 16.33 20.31
C VAL A 144 15.58 16.05 18.97
N THR A 145 16.60 16.82 18.61
CA THR A 145 17.36 16.61 17.36
C THR A 145 18.05 15.23 17.35
N LEU A 146 18.61 14.77 18.48
CA LEU A 146 19.17 13.42 18.58
C LEU A 146 18.10 12.33 18.42
N MET A 147 16.93 12.51 19.02
CA MET A 147 15.80 11.56 18.89
C MET A 147 15.25 11.52 17.47
N GLU A 148 15.13 12.67 16.80
CA GLU A 148 14.74 12.77 15.40
C GLU A 148 15.74 12.02 14.50
N GLN A 149 17.04 12.22 14.71
CA GLN A 149 18.10 11.54 13.96
C GLN A 149 18.04 10.01 14.14
N ARG A 150 17.82 9.54 15.37
CA ARG A 150 17.67 8.10 15.67
C ARG A 150 16.43 7.52 15.00
N THR A 151 15.31 8.22 15.11
CA THR A 151 14.04 7.81 14.49
C THR A 151 14.22 7.73 12.97
N ARG A 152 14.87 8.72 12.36
CA ARG A 152 15.21 8.76 10.94
C ARG A 152 16.06 7.56 10.52
N THR A 153 17.15 7.29 11.25
CA THR A 153 18.06 6.17 10.97
C THR A 153 17.35 4.83 11.10
N ALA A 154 16.56 4.65 12.16
CA ALA A 154 15.75 3.45 12.37
C ALA A 154 14.72 3.26 11.24
N LYS A 155 14.08 4.34 10.78
CA LYS A 155 13.11 4.29 9.68
C LYS A 155 13.78 3.91 8.35
N ILE A 156 14.96 4.45 8.07
CA ILE A 156 15.75 4.08 6.88
C ILE A 156 16.16 2.60 6.94
N GLN A 157 16.62 2.11 8.11
CA GLN A 157 16.95 0.70 8.31
C GLN A 157 15.72 -0.21 8.15
N GLU A 158 14.56 0.18 8.68
CA GLU A 158 13.30 -0.54 8.48
C GLU A 158 12.99 -0.70 6.99
N TYR A 159 13.09 0.37 6.20
CA TYR A 159 12.86 0.30 4.76
C TYR A 159 13.85 -0.61 4.04
N LEU A 160 15.13 -0.58 4.44
CA LEU A 160 16.15 -1.47 3.91
C LEU A 160 15.82 -2.94 4.19
N TYR A 161 15.54 -3.28 5.44
CA TYR A 161 15.23 -4.65 5.84
C TYR A 161 13.97 -5.15 5.15
N ARG A 162 12.94 -4.30 5.03
CA ARG A 162 11.73 -4.61 4.26
C ARG A 162 12.05 -4.90 2.79
N HIS A 163 12.86 -4.06 2.15
CA HIS A 163 13.26 -4.26 0.76
C HIS A 163 14.02 -5.59 0.58
N VAL A 164 15.02 -5.85 1.43
CA VAL A 164 15.81 -7.08 1.41
C VAL A 164 14.93 -8.30 1.65
N ALA A 165 14.06 -8.29 2.66
CA ALA A 165 13.16 -9.39 2.96
C ALA A 165 12.19 -9.67 1.79
N SER A 166 11.70 -8.63 1.10
CA SER A 166 10.80 -8.78 -0.04
C SER A 166 11.48 -9.25 -1.34
N SER A 167 12.79 -9.05 -1.47
CA SER A 167 13.53 -9.31 -2.72
C SER A 167 14.46 -10.52 -2.62
N SER A 168 14.72 -11.02 -1.41
CA SER A 168 15.62 -12.14 -1.18
C SER A 168 14.92 -13.47 -1.37
N ILE A 169 15.56 -14.39 -2.08
CA ILE A 169 15.10 -15.77 -2.19
C ILE A 169 15.56 -16.56 -0.94
N PRO A 170 14.65 -17.21 -0.20
CA PRO A 170 15.03 -18.09 0.90
C PRO A 170 16.07 -19.14 0.47
N LYS A 171 17.08 -19.40 1.31
CA LYS A 171 18.18 -20.32 1.00
C LYS A 171 17.70 -21.70 0.57
N GLN A 172 16.61 -22.19 1.16
CA GLN A 172 16.01 -23.48 0.87
C GLN A 172 15.43 -23.53 -0.54
N LEU A 173 14.71 -22.48 -0.96
CA LEU A 173 14.17 -22.37 -2.33
C LEU A 173 15.29 -22.22 -3.36
N HIS A 174 16.33 -21.45 -3.03
CA HIS A 174 17.51 -21.36 -3.89
C HIS A 174 18.22 -22.71 -4.05
N CYS A 175 18.37 -23.46 -2.95
CA CYS A 175 18.94 -24.81 -2.97
C CYS A 175 18.10 -25.77 -3.82
N LEU A 176 16.77 -25.70 -3.73
CA LEU A 176 15.86 -26.48 -4.57
C LEU A 176 16.10 -26.18 -6.06
N ALA A 177 16.16 -24.91 -6.44
CA ALA A 177 16.43 -24.52 -7.83
C ALA A 177 17.78 -25.05 -8.32
N LEU A 178 18.84 -24.96 -7.51
CA LEU A 178 20.16 -25.49 -7.85
C LEU A 178 20.16 -27.02 -8.01
N LYS A 179 19.46 -27.73 -7.10
CA LYS A 179 19.31 -29.19 -7.21
C LYS A 179 18.56 -29.59 -8.47
N LEU A 180 17.48 -28.91 -8.82
CA LEU A 180 16.73 -29.18 -10.04
C LEU A 180 17.51 -28.82 -11.31
N ALA A 181 18.31 -27.76 -11.30
CA ALA A 181 19.25 -27.48 -12.39
C ALA A 181 20.27 -28.61 -12.55
N HIS A 182 20.80 -29.14 -11.44
CA HIS A 182 21.70 -30.28 -11.47
C HIS A 182 21.01 -31.52 -12.04
N GLU A 183 19.81 -31.86 -11.54
CA GLU A 183 18.99 -32.96 -12.08
C GLU A 183 18.73 -32.79 -13.58
N HIS A 184 18.36 -31.60 -14.05
CA HIS A 184 18.19 -31.34 -15.48
C HIS A 184 19.44 -31.70 -16.29
N SER A 185 20.63 -31.40 -15.78
CA SER A 185 21.86 -31.64 -16.53
C SER A 185 22.27 -33.12 -16.62
N ILE A 186 21.95 -33.93 -15.60
CA ILE A 186 22.40 -35.34 -15.53
C ILE A 186 21.29 -36.36 -15.81
N ASN A 187 20.03 -36.04 -15.49
CA ASN A 187 18.91 -36.96 -15.50
C ASN A 187 18.11 -36.82 -16.80
N ALA A 188 18.05 -37.89 -17.61
CA ALA A 188 17.30 -37.88 -18.86
C ALA A 188 15.78 -37.68 -18.65
N ALA A 189 15.23 -38.20 -17.55
CA ALA A 189 13.82 -38.02 -17.21
C ALA A 189 13.50 -36.56 -16.85
N ALA A 190 14.46 -35.81 -16.31
CA ALA A 190 14.30 -34.38 -16.04
C ALA A 190 14.35 -33.51 -17.31
N ARG A 191 14.80 -34.07 -18.44
CA ARG A 191 14.93 -33.38 -19.73
C ARG A 191 13.84 -33.72 -20.75
N LEU A 192 12.78 -34.38 -20.31
CA LEU A 192 11.64 -34.65 -21.19
C LEU A 192 11.10 -33.34 -21.77
N GLN A 193 10.70 -33.40 -23.04
CA GLN A 193 10.00 -32.29 -23.67
C GLN A 193 8.58 -32.24 -23.12
N LEU A 194 8.13 -31.02 -22.78
CA LEU A 194 6.82 -30.78 -22.20
C LEU A 194 6.05 -29.85 -23.14
N PRO A 195 4.97 -30.33 -23.79
CA PRO A 195 4.42 -31.69 -23.72
C PRO A 195 5.14 -32.67 -24.67
N GLU A 196 4.70 -33.94 -24.67
CA GLU A 196 5.10 -34.92 -25.69
C GLU A 196 4.75 -34.45 -27.10
N ALA A 197 5.52 -34.89 -28.11
CA ALA A 197 5.41 -34.41 -29.49
C ALA A 197 3.98 -34.57 -30.07
N GLU A 198 3.27 -35.62 -29.70
CA GLU A 198 1.90 -35.91 -30.15
C GLU A 198 0.87 -34.90 -29.60
N LEU A 199 1.16 -34.31 -28.44
CA LEU A 199 0.28 -33.35 -27.76
C LEU A 199 0.59 -31.90 -28.14
N VAL A 200 1.67 -31.63 -28.87
CA VAL A 200 2.04 -30.26 -29.31
C VAL A 200 0.90 -29.51 -30.03
N PRO A 201 0.09 -30.14 -30.92
CA PRO A 201 -1.03 -29.45 -31.56
C PRO A 201 -2.10 -28.93 -30.57
N THR A 202 -2.22 -29.54 -29.38
CA THR A 202 -3.19 -29.12 -28.36
C THR A 202 -2.85 -27.77 -27.73
N LEU A 203 -1.59 -27.33 -27.82
CA LEU A 203 -1.11 -26.06 -27.26
C LEU A 203 -1.76 -24.82 -27.90
N VAL A 204 -2.40 -24.99 -29.06
CA VAL A 204 -3.08 -23.92 -29.81
C VAL A 204 -4.55 -24.25 -30.11
N ASP A 205 -5.07 -25.37 -29.60
CA ASP A 205 -6.44 -25.83 -29.87
C ASP A 205 -7.45 -25.22 -28.88
N ASN A 206 -8.27 -24.30 -29.39
CA ASN A 206 -9.31 -23.61 -28.62
C ASN A 206 -10.40 -24.52 -28.02
N ASN A 207 -10.41 -25.83 -28.30
CA ASN A 207 -11.28 -26.81 -27.64
C ASN A 207 -10.78 -27.25 -26.25
N TYR A 208 -9.63 -26.75 -25.80
CA TYR A 208 -9.03 -26.98 -24.49
C TYR A 208 -9.10 -25.74 -23.59
N PHE A 209 -8.97 -25.96 -22.29
CA PHE A 209 -8.91 -24.90 -21.28
C PHE A 209 -7.46 -24.48 -21.08
N HIS A 210 -7.10 -23.37 -21.70
CA HIS A 210 -5.76 -22.79 -21.63
C HIS A 210 -5.60 -21.90 -20.40
N PHE A 211 -4.74 -22.33 -19.49
CA PHE A 211 -4.30 -21.58 -18.32
C PHE A 211 -2.88 -21.07 -18.54
N VAL A 212 -2.60 -19.84 -18.12
CA VAL A 212 -1.27 -19.23 -18.21
C VAL A 212 -0.80 -18.90 -16.81
N LEU A 213 0.41 -19.35 -16.47
CA LEU A 213 1.04 -19.12 -15.18
C LEU A 213 2.45 -18.59 -15.42
N ALA A 214 2.73 -17.36 -14.97
CA ALA A 214 4.03 -16.74 -15.15
C ALA A 214 4.76 -16.61 -13.80
N SER A 215 5.86 -17.35 -13.60
CA SER A 215 6.55 -17.42 -12.30
C SER A 215 8.01 -17.83 -12.43
N ASP A 216 8.86 -17.32 -11.54
CA ASP A 216 10.23 -17.78 -11.27
C ASP A 216 10.33 -18.60 -9.97
N ASN A 217 9.19 -18.94 -9.35
CA ASN A 217 9.11 -19.73 -8.14
C ASN A 217 8.55 -21.12 -8.43
N ILE A 218 9.44 -22.09 -8.52
CA ILE A 218 9.12 -23.49 -8.86
C ILE A 218 8.11 -24.10 -7.89
N LEU A 219 8.25 -23.82 -6.59
CA LEU A 219 7.37 -24.38 -5.57
C LEU A 219 5.97 -23.78 -5.69
N ALA A 220 5.87 -22.46 -5.81
CA ALA A 220 4.60 -21.77 -5.99
C ALA A 220 3.89 -22.25 -7.26
N ALA A 221 4.62 -22.32 -8.38
CA ALA A 221 4.08 -22.81 -9.64
C ALA A 221 3.61 -24.28 -9.55
N SER A 222 4.33 -25.13 -8.82
CA SER A 222 3.92 -26.52 -8.59
C SER A 222 2.60 -26.63 -7.81
N VAL A 223 2.37 -25.76 -6.83
CA VAL A 223 1.16 -25.75 -6.01
C VAL A 223 -0.03 -25.29 -6.84
N VAL A 224 0.12 -24.21 -7.61
CA VAL A 224 -0.93 -23.73 -8.53
C VAL A 224 -1.27 -24.81 -9.55
N ALA A 225 -0.27 -25.37 -10.23
CA ALA A 225 -0.49 -26.41 -11.24
C ALA A 225 -1.16 -27.66 -10.65
N LYS A 226 -0.68 -28.14 -9.49
CA LYS A 226 -1.24 -29.32 -8.84
C LYS A 226 -2.69 -29.09 -8.39
N SER A 227 -2.96 -27.95 -7.76
CA SER A 227 -4.30 -27.61 -7.27
C SER A 227 -5.30 -27.39 -8.41
N LEU A 228 -4.86 -26.79 -9.52
CA LEU A 228 -5.66 -26.65 -10.74
C LEU A 228 -6.10 -28.01 -11.29
N VAL A 229 -5.16 -28.95 -11.45
CA VAL A 229 -5.44 -30.27 -12.02
C VAL A 229 -6.27 -31.13 -11.06
N GLN A 230 -5.96 -31.11 -9.75
CA GLN A 230 -6.66 -31.92 -8.76
C GLN A 230 -8.13 -31.52 -8.57
N ASN A 231 -8.45 -30.24 -8.68
CA ASN A 231 -9.81 -29.75 -8.46
C ASN A 231 -10.62 -29.61 -9.75
N SER A 232 -10.08 -30.02 -10.90
CA SER A 232 -10.80 -29.97 -12.16
C SER A 232 -11.68 -31.20 -12.38
N LEU A 233 -12.87 -30.96 -12.92
CA LEU A 233 -13.78 -32.03 -13.37
C LEU A 233 -13.33 -32.68 -14.67
N ARG A 234 -12.51 -31.98 -15.47
CA ARG A 234 -12.04 -32.44 -16.80
C ARG A 234 -10.52 -32.20 -16.97
N PRO A 235 -9.67 -32.88 -16.18
CA PRO A 235 -8.23 -32.63 -16.19
C PRO A 235 -7.56 -32.89 -17.56
N HIS A 236 -8.11 -33.80 -18.38
CA HIS A 236 -7.62 -34.09 -19.74
C HIS A 236 -7.87 -32.95 -20.74
N LYS A 237 -8.68 -31.95 -20.37
CA LYS A 237 -8.94 -30.74 -21.17
C LYS A 237 -8.07 -29.56 -20.74
N ILE A 238 -7.25 -29.70 -19.70
CA ILE A 238 -6.40 -28.62 -19.21
C ILE A 238 -5.11 -28.57 -20.03
N VAL A 239 -4.79 -27.38 -20.53
CA VAL A 239 -3.47 -27.02 -21.04
C VAL A 239 -2.93 -25.90 -20.16
N LEU A 240 -1.83 -26.15 -19.46
CA LEU A 240 -1.16 -25.17 -18.61
C LEU A 240 0.14 -24.70 -19.26
N HIS A 241 0.18 -23.41 -19.61
CA HIS A 241 1.35 -22.73 -20.13
C HIS A 241 2.10 -22.06 -18.99
N ILE A 242 3.25 -22.61 -18.61
CA ILE A 242 4.13 -22.08 -17.57
C ILE A 242 5.21 -21.23 -18.23
N ILE A 243 5.19 -19.93 -17.95
CA ILE A 243 6.16 -18.95 -18.45
C ILE A 243 7.13 -18.61 -17.33
N THR A 244 8.43 -18.75 -17.60
CA THR A 244 9.49 -18.52 -16.61
C THR A 244 10.64 -17.71 -17.20
N ASP A 245 11.50 -17.19 -16.33
CA ASP A 245 12.71 -16.47 -16.76
C ASP A 245 13.78 -17.45 -17.27
N ARG A 246 14.83 -16.91 -17.89
CA ARG A 246 15.92 -17.73 -18.46
C ARG A 246 16.66 -18.55 -17.39
N LYS A 247 16.77 -18.03 -16.17
CA LYS A 247 17.56 -18.66 -15.09
C LYS A 247 16.82 -19.85 -14.48
N THR A 248 15.50 -19.75 -14.38
CA THR A 248 14.64 -20.74 -13.73
C THR A 248 14.07 -21.76 -14.72
N TYR A 249 14.24 -21.55 -16.03
CA TYR A 249 13.77 -22.46 -17.06
C TYR A 249 14.16 -23.93 -16.85
N PHE A 250 15.45 -24.24 -16.72
CA PHE A 250 15.90 -25.63 -16.56
C PHE A 250 15.40 -26.28 -15.26
N PRO A 251 15.50 -25.61 -14.09
CA PRO A 251 14.86 -26.09 -12.87
C PRO A 251 13.35 -26.35 -12.99
N MET A 252 12.62 -25.42 -13.62
CA MET A 252 11.17 -25.52 -13.81
C MET A 252 10.82 -26.71 -14.72
N GLN A 253 11.53 -26.85 -15.84
CA GLN A 253 11.38 -27.97 -16.75
C GLN A 253 11.68 -29.30 -16.04
N ALA A 254 12.77 -29.39 -15.28
CA ALA A 254 13.10 -30.59 -14.51
C ALA A 254 12.00 -30.97 -13.52
N TRP A 255 11.44 -30.00 -12.80
CA TRP A 255 10.36 -30.27 -11.85
C TRP A 255 9.14 -30.90 -12.54
N PHE A 256 8.62 -30.27 -13.60
CA PHE A 256 7.41 -30.74 -14.27
C PHE A 256 7.63 -32.02 -15.10
N SER A 257 8.86 -32.30 -15.54
CA SER A 257 9.20 -33.58 -16.17
C SER A 257 9.26 -34.73 -15.15
N LEU A 258 9.79 -34.47 -13.95
CA LEU A 258 9.87 -35.48 -12.87
C LEU A 258 8.54 -35.67 -12.13
N HIS A 259 7.64 -34.67 -12.18
CA HIS A 259 6.34 -34.69 -11.49
C HIS A 259 5.20 -34.42 -12.48
N PRO A 260 4.93 -35.34 -13.42
CA PRO A 260 3.91 -35.15 -14.44
C PRO A 260 2.51 -35.02 -13.82
N LEU A 261 1.68 -34.16 -14.43
CA LEU A 261 0.30 -33.90 -14.01
C LEU A 261 -0.73 -34.52 -14.97
N SER A 262 -0.41 -35.69 -15.54
CA SER A 262 -1.30 -36.42 -16.44
C SER A 262 -2.68 -36.64 -15.80
N PRO A 263 -3.80 -36.45 -16.54
CA PRO A 263 -3.88 -36.26 -17.99
C PRO A 263 -3.79 -34.80 -18.48
N ALA A 264 -3.44 -33.83 -17.64
CA ALA A 264 -3.28 -32.45 -18.07
C ALA A 264 -2.01 -32.25 -18.92
N ILE A 265 -2.10 -31.35 -19.90
CA ILE A 265 -1.00 -31.00 -20.79
C ILE A 265 -0.25 -29.81 -20.19
N ILE A 266 1.06 -29.95 -19.97
CA ILE A 266 1.91 -28.91 -19.39
C ILE A 266 2.94 -28.47 -20.44
N GLU A 267 3.07 -27.17 -20.65
CA GLU A 267 4.14 -26.54 -21.42
C GLU A 267 4.98 -25.67 -20.48
N VAL A 268 6.30 -25.79 -20.55
CA VAL A 268 7.22 -24.87 -19.87
C VAL A 268 8.00 -24.09 -20.92
N LYS A 269 7.86 -22.76 -20.91
CA LYS A 269 8.57 -21.85 -21.81
C LYS A 269 9.30 -20.77 -21.05
N ALA A 270 10.51 -20.46 -21.50
CA ALA A 270 11.23 -19.30 -21.02
C ALA A 270 10.86 -18.07 -21.85
N LEU A 271 10.92 -16.87 -21.26
CA LEU A 271 10.66 -15.61 -21.98
C LEU A 271 11.51 -15.44 -23.26
N HIS A 272 12.77 -15.91 -23.24
CA HIS A 272 13.66 -15.83 -24.41
C HIS A 272 13.35 -16.83 -25.53
N HIS A 273 12.42 -17.77 -25.32
CA HIS A 273 11.95 -18.70 -26.36
C HIS A 273 10.88 -18.06 -27.26
N PHE A 274 10.34 -16.90 -26.88
CA PHE A 274 9.38 -16.18 -27.71
C PHE A 274 10.12 -15.30 -28.73
N ASP A 275 9.94 -15.60 -30.02
CA ASP A 275 10.62 -14.90 -31.12
C ASP A 275 10.36 -13.38 -31.12
N TRP A 276 9.13 -12.96 -30.80
CA TRP A 276 8.76 -11.54 -30.80
C TRP A 276 9.53 -10.73 -29.75
N LEU A 277 9.87 -11.36 -28.62
CA LEU A 277 10.65 -10.79 -27.52
C LEU A 277 12.13 -10.67 -27.86
N SER A 278 12.66 -11.59 -28.67
CA SER A 278 14.08 -11.62 -29.04
C SER A 278 14.40 -10.82 -30.31
N LYS A 279 13.41 -10.57 -31.18
CA LYS A 279 13.59 -9.90 -32.48
C LYS A 279 12.87 -8.55 -32.59
N GLY A 280 11.93 -8.25 -31.70
CA GLY A 280 11.11 -7.03 -31.75
C GLY A 280 11.61 -5.90 -30.85
N LYS A 281 11.32 -4.66 -31.25
CA LYS A 281 11.33 -3.52 -30.31
C LYS A 281 10.07 -3.61 -29.46
N VAL A 282 10.17 -4.23 -28.29
CA VAL A 282 9.06 -4.27 -27.33
C VAL A 282 9.12 -2.99 -26.49
N PRO A 283 8.12 -2.10 -26.54
CA PRO A 283 8.15 -0.82 -25.82
C PRO A 283 8.40 -0.98 -24.32
N VAL A 284 7.87 -2.06 -23.73
CA VAL A 284 8.11 -2.42 -22.32
C VAL A 284 9.57 -2.75 -22.06
N LEU A 285 10.22 -3.55 -22.92
CA LEU A 285 11.64 -3.85 -22.77
C LEU A 285 12.48 -2.59 -22.88
N GLU A 286 12.16 -1.71 -23.83
CA GLU A 286 12.86 -0.44 -24.00
C GLU A 286 12.68 0.49 -22.78
N ALA A 287 11.46 0.58 -22.26
CA ALA A 287 11.17 1.34 -21.04
C ALA A 287 11.92 0.76 -19.84
N MET A 288 11.94 -0.56 -19.70
CA MET A 288 12.67 -1.27 -18.64
C MET A 288 14.19 -1.12 -18.77
N GLU A 289 14.75 -1.16 -19.97
CA GLU A 289 16.18 -0.92 -20.21
C GLU A 289 16.57 0.53 -19.90
N LYS A 290 15.73 1.49 -20.29
CA LYS A 290 15.93 2.91 -19.97
C LYS A 290 15.87 3.15 -18.47
N ASP A 291 14.88 2.57 -17.80
CA ASP A 291 14.75 2.60 -16.35
C ASP A 291 15.91 1.86 -15.65
N GLN A 292 16.37 0.72 -16.18
CA GLN A 292 17.56 0.02 -15.68
C GLN A 292 18.81 0.91 -15.77
N ARG A 293 18.99 1.68 -16.85
CA ARG A 293 20.10 2.64 -16.98
C ARG A 293 20.01 3.76 -15.95
N VAL A 294 18.82 4.31 -15.71
CA VAL A 294 18.60 5.29 -14.64
C VAL A 294 18.89 4.68 -13.27
N ARG A 295 18.43 3.45 -13.02
CA ARG A 295 18.71 2.71 -11.78
C ARG A 295 20.19 2.37 -11.61
N SER A 296 20.91 2.14 -12.71
CA SER A 296 22.36 1.88 -12.70
C SER A 296 23.18 3.08 -12.22
N GLN A 297 22.59 4.28 -12.18
CA GLN A 297 23.20 5.47 -11.57
C GLN A 297 23.24 5.38 -10.04
N PHE A 298 22.40 4.54 -9.41
CA PHE A 298 22.52 4.17 -7.99
C PHE A 298 23.59 3.08 -7.80
N ARG A 299 24.82 3.33 -8.29
CA ARG A 299 25.94 2.39 -8.24
C ARG A 299 26.27 2.05 -6.79
N GLY A 300 25.80 0.88 -6.35
CA GLY A 300 25.95 0.35 -4.99
C GLY A 300 24.68 -0.21 -4.37
N GLY A 301 23.54 -0.14 -5.07
CA GLY A 301 22.31 -0.82 -4.68
C GLY A 301 21.68 -0.26 -3.39
N SER A 302 20.94 -1.10 -2.68
CA SER A 302 20.19 -0.72 -1.49
C SER A 302 21.09 -0.21 -0.35
N SER A 303 22.36 -0.64 -0.27
CA SER A 303 23.31 -0.18 0.75
C SER A 303 23.82 1.24 0.51
N VAL A 304 24.02 1.67 -0.73
CA VAL A 304 24.45 3.04 -1.06
C VAL A 304 23.29 4.05 -0.97
N ILE A 305 22.07 3.62 -1.30
CA ILE A 305 20.86 4.44 -1.11
C ILE A 305 20.65 4.75 0.38
N VAL A 306 20.96 3.80 1.26
CA VAL A 306 20.80 3.93 2.71
C VAL A 306 22.00 4.60 3.38
N ALA A 307 23.17 4.63 2.73
CA ALA A 307 24.35 5.32 3.23
C ALA A 307 24.20 6.86 3.23
N ASN A 308 23.32 7.41 2.39
CA ASN A 308 23.03 8.84 2.36
C ASN A 308 22.01 9.22 3.45
N ASN A 309 22.50 9.42 4.67
CA ASN A 309 21.67 9.80 5.82
C ASN A 309 21.05 11.20 5.70
N GLU A 310 21.47 12.02 4.73
CA GLU A 310 20.96 13.38 4.51
C GLU A 310 19.65 13.41 3.71
N GLU A 311 19.24 12.31 3.08
CA GLU A 311 17.99 12.23 2.32
C GLU A 311 16.76 11.98 3.19
N ASN A 312 15.63 12.59 2.81
CA ASN A 312 14.35 12.36 3.47
C ASN A 312 14.00 10.85 3.41
N PRO A 313 13.62 10.20 4.53
CA PRO A 313 13.28 8.77 4.56
C PRO A 313 12.24 8.34 3.53
N VAL A 314 11.30 9.23 3.17
CA VAL A 314 10.29 8.96 2.14
C VAL A 314 10.92 8.81 0.75
N VAL A 315 11.93 9.63 0.44
CA VAL A 315 12.68 9.55 -0.82
C VAL A 315 13.51 8.27 -0.87
N VAL A 316 14.16 7.92 0.24
CA VAL A 316 14.90 6.65 0.39
C VAL A 316 13.97 5.46 0.16
N ALA A 317 12.78 5.46 0.77
CA ALA A 317 11.78 4.41 0.56
C ALA A 317 11.35 4.30 -0.90
N ALA A 318 11.10 5.42 -1.57
CA ALA A 318 10.72 5.44 -2.98
C ALA A 318 11.83 4.88 -3.89
N LYS A 319 13.10 5.23 -3.62
CA LYS A 319 14.26 4.67 -4.33
C LYS A 319 14.39 3.16 -4.14
N LEU A 320 14.26 2.67 -2.91
CA LEU A 320 14.27 1.22 -2.61
C LEU A 320 13.08 0.49 -3.26
N GLN A 321 11.91 1.11 -3.29
CA GLN A 321 10.72 0.56 -3.93
C GLN A 321 10.91 0.43 -5.44
N ALA A 322 11.52 1.42 -6.09
CA ALA A 322 11.84 1.34 -7.52
C ALA A 322 12.77 0.18 -7.84
N LEU A 323 13.67 -0.22 -6.93
CA LEU A 323 14.53 -1.39 -7.12
C LEU A 323 13.83 -2.75 -6.91
N SER A 324 12.60 -2.77 -6.40
CA SER A 324 11.89 -4.02 -6.10
C SER A 324 11.63 -4.86 -7.37
N PRO A 325 11.74 -6.21 -7.29
CA PRO A 325 11.38 -7.12 -8.37
C PRO A 325 10.00 -6.86 -8.98
N LYS A 326 9.06 -6.37 -8.16
CA LYS A 326 7.71 -5.98 -8.61
C LYS A 326 7.71 -5.01 -9.80
N TYR A 327 8.65 -4.07 -9.83
CA TYR A 327 8.76 -3.00 -10.84
C TYR A 327 9.90 -3.20 -11.83
N ASN A 328 10.63 -4.31 -11.73
CA ASN A 328 11.79 -4.58 -12.57
C ASN A 328 11.73 -5.94 -13.27
N SER A 329 10.82 -6.83 -12.84
CA SER A 329 10.65 -8.14 -13.44
C SER A 329 9.82 -8.04 -14.71
N LEU A 330 10.43 -8.47 -15.82
CA LEU A 330 9.77 -8.57 -17.12
C LEU A 330 8.55 -9.50 -17.06
N MET A 331 8.56 -10.48 -16.16
CA MET A 331 7.47 -11.44 -15.96
C MET A 331 6.15 -10.75 -15.56
N ASN A 332 6.22 -9.63 -14.85
CA ASN A 332 5.02 -8.89 -14.46
C ASN A 332 4.41 -8.11 -15.63
N HIS A 333 5.25 -7.72 -16.59
CA HIS A 333 4.81 -6.93 -17.74
C HIS A 333 4.40 -7.80 -18.93
N ILE A 334 4.82 -9.06 -18.98
CA ILE A 334 4.47 -9.96 -20.09
C ILE A 334 2.95 -10.15 -20.27
N ARG A 335 2.21 -9.90 -19.20
CA ARG A 335 0.75 -10.00 -19.11
C ARG A 335 0.03 -9.11 -20.13
N ILE A 336 0.61 -7.97 -20.51
CA ILE A 336 0.02 -7.09 -21.53
C ILE A 336 0.22 -7.62 -22.96
N HIS A 337 1.10 -8.62 -23.12
CA HIS A 337 1.49 -9.22 -24.39
C HIS A 337 0.91 -10.63 -24.58
N LEU A 338 -0.13 -10.99 -23.82
CA LEU A 338 -0.82 -12.28 -23.99
C LEU A 338 -1.29 -12.52 -25.44
N PRO A 339 -1.80 -11.52 -26.19
CA PRO A 339 -2.16 -11.72 -27.60
C PRO A 339 -0.98 -12.11 -28.48
N GLU A 340 0.22 -11.55 -28.25
CA GLU A 340 1.44 -11.86 -28.99
C GLU A 340 2.07 -13.19 -28.56
N LEU A 341 1.93 -13.55 -27.27
CA LEU A 341 2.37 -14.85 -26.75
C LEU A 341 1.52 -16.01 -27.29
N PHE A 342 0.21 -15.77 -27.43
CA PHE A 342 -0.77 -16.79 -27.82
C PHE A 342 -1.65 -16.32 -29.00
N PRO A 343 -1.07 -16.13 -30.19
CA PRO A 343 -1.78 -15.54 -31.34
C PRO A 343 -2.95 -16.38 -31.83
N SER A 344 -2.89 -17.70 -31.65
CA SER A 344 -3.91 -18.66 -32.12
C SER A 344 -5.02 -18.93 -31.11
N LEU A 345 -4.84 -18.52 -29.85
CA LEU A 345 -5.84 -18.74 -28.80
C LEU A 345 -6.85 -17.59 -28.75
N ASN A 346 -8.10 -17.92 -28.46
CA ASN A 346 -9.22 -16.99 -28.36
C ASN A 346 -9.44 -16.52 -26.93
N LYS A 347 -9.31 -17.42 -25.95
CA LYS A 347 -9.54 -17.13 -24.54
C LYS A 347 -8.55 -17.89 -23.67
N VAL A 348 -8.02 -17.22 -22.65
CA VAL A 348 -7.10 -17.82 -21.65
C VAL A 348 -7.47 -17.36 -20.25
N VAL A 349 -7.12 -18.16 -19.24
CA VAL A 349 -7.18 -17.74 -17.84
C VAL A 349 -5.75 -17.56 -17.33
N PHE A 350 -5.41 -16.35 -16.91
CA PHE A 350 -4.13 -16.03 -16.30
C PHE A 350 -4.19 -16.23 -14.78
N LEU A 351 -3.18 -16.89 -14.23
CA LEU A 351 -3.06 -17.21 -12.81
C LEU A 351 -1.76 -16.61 -12.25
N ASP A 352 -1.86 -15.92 -11.11
CA ASP A 352 -0.69 -15.57 -10.29
C ASP A 352 -0.15 -16.85 -9.60
N ASP A 353 1.07 -16.79 -9.08
CA ASP A 353 1.73 -17.94 -8.45
C ASP A 353 1.44 -18.06 -6.94
N ASP A 354 0.80 -17.06 -6.34
CA ASP A 354 0.43 -17.00 -4.93
C ASP A 354 -1.02 -17.42 -4.64
N ILE A 355 -1.60 -18.25 -5.52
CA ILE A 355 -2.98 -18.75 -5.39
C ILE A 355 -3.04 -20.27 -5.15
N VAL A 356 -4.19 -20.74 -4.66
CA VAL A 356 -4.52 -22.16 -4.62
C VAL A 356 -5.93 -22.35 -5.14
N ILE A 357 -6.10 -23.21 -6.15
CA ILE A 357 -7.40 -23.50 -6.74
C ILE A 357 -8.11 -24.53 -5.87
N GLN A 358 -9.35 -24.26 -5.47
CA GLN A 358 -10.15 -25.17 -4.64
C GLN A 358 -11.36 -25.77 -5.38
N THR A 359 -11.68 -25.25 -6.56
CA THR A 359 -12.86 -25.66 -7.35
C THR A 359 -12.55 -25.64 -8.83
N ASP A 360 -13.34 -26.37 -9.62
CA ASP A 360 -13.19 -26.40 -11.08
C ASP A 360 -13.40 -25.01 -11.69
N LEU A 361 -12.42 -24.57 -12.49
CA LEU A 361 -12.43 -23.27 -13.14
C LEU A 361 -12.99 -23.31 -14.58
N SER A 362 -13.41 -24.48 -15.08
CA SER A 362 -13.93 -24.59 -16.44
C SER A 362 -15.16 -23.70 -16.74
N PRO A 363 -16.07 -23.41 -15.79
CA PRO A 363 -17.19 -22.49 -16.04
C PRO A 363 -16.77 -21.06 -16.42
N LEU A 364 -15.51 -20.66 -16.17
CA LEU A 364 -15.01 -19.35 -16.60
C LEU A 364 -15.03 -19.16 -18.12
N TRP A 365 -14.95 -20.26 -18.90
CA TRP A 365 -15.04 -20.18 -20.36
C TRP A 365 -16.43 -19.84 -20.87
N ASP A 366 -17.46 -20.20 -20.11
CA ASP A 366 -18.87 -19.99 -20.45
C ASP A 366 -19.37 -18.57 -20.09
N ILE A 367 -18.54 -17.79 -19.38
CA ILE A 367 -18.87 -16.39 -19.06
C ILE A 367 -18.91 -15.55 -20.34
N ASP A 368 -20.04 -14.88 -20.55
CA ASP A 368 -20.18 -13.82 -21.53
C ASP A 368 -19.39 -12.59 -21.08
N MET A 369 -18.39 -12.23 -21.88
CA MET A 369 -17.48 -11.13 -21.59
C MET A 369 -18.04 -9.79 -22.07
N ASP A 370 -19.22 -9.72 -22.70
CA ASP A 370 -19.84 -8.49 -23.22
C ASP A 370 -18.88 -7.66 -24.11
N GLY A 371 -18.13 -8.37 -24.95
CA GLY A 371 -17.10 -7.78 -25.81
C GLY A 371 -15.91 -7.14 -25.06
N LYS A 372 -15.80 -7.33 -23.74
CA LYS A 372 -14.67 -6.86 -22.93
C LYS A 372 -13.50 -7.83 -23.04
N VAL A 373 -12.30 -7.26 -22.95
CA VAL A 373 -11.04 -7.99 -23.11
C VAL A 373 -10.62 -8.72 -21.84
N ASN A 374 -10.97 -8.18 -20.66
CA ASN A 374 -10.59 -8.72 -19.37
C ASN A 374 -11.81 -8.92 -18.46
N GLY A 375 -11.89 -10.07 -17.82
CA GLY A 375 -12.84 -10.42 -16.77
C GLY A 375 -12.08 -10.71 -15.49
N ALA A 376 -12.46 -10.06 -14.39
CA ALA A 376 -11.73 -10.12 -13.14
C ALA A 376 -12.66 -10.00 -11.92
N VAL A 377 -12.14 -10.36 -10.75
CA VAL A 377 -12.87 -10.29 -9.48
C VAL A 377 -12.77 -8.89 -8.88
N GLU A 378 -13.91 -8.23 -8.66
CA GLU A 378 -13.95 -6.91 -8.01
C GLU A 378 -13.52 -6.97 -6.54
N THR A 379 -12.89 -5.89 -6.05
CA THR A 379 -12.34 -5.81 -4.68
C THR A 379 -13.00 -4.71 -3.84
N CYS A 380 -14.06 -4.09 -4.36
CA CYS A 380 -14.81 -3.04 -3.68
C CYS A 380 -16.07 -3.56 -2.98
N ARG A 381 -16.55 -4.75 -3.37
CA ARG A 381 -17.75 -5.38 -2.81
C ARG A 381 -17.33 -6.70 -2.20
N GLY A 382 -17.53 -6.81 -0.89
CA GLY A 382 -17.20 -7.99 -0.11
C GLY A 382 -17.68 -7.82 1.32
N GLU A 383 -18.07 -8.92 1.94
CA GLU A 383 -18.47 -8.94 3.35
C GLU A 383 -17.26 -9.05 4.29
N ASP A 384 -16.06 -9.22 3.73
CA ASP A 384 -14.82 -9.36 4.47
C ASP A 384 -14.39 -8.03 5.09
N LYS A 385 -14.47 -7.95 6.43
CA LYS A 385 -14.08 -6.77 7.21
C LYS A 385 -12.58 -6.49 7.17
N PHE A 386 -11.76 -7.48 6.83
CA PHE A 386 -10.30 -7.36 6.79
C PHE A 386 -9.80 -6.90 5.41
N VAL A 387 -10.56 -7.14 4.35
CA VAL A 387 -10.21 -6.67 3.00
C VAL A 387 -10.82 -5.28 2.78
N MET A 388 -10.00 -4.24 2.93
CA MET A 388 -10.45 -2.88 2.64
C MET A 388 -10.94 -2.78 1.20
N SER A 389 -12.19 -2.34 0.99
CA SER A 389 -12.75 -2.03 -0.33
C SER A 389 -11.79 -1.14 -1.12
N LYS A 390 -11.26 -1.66 -2.24
CA LYS A 390 -10.33 -0.93 -3.09
C LYS A 390 -11.06 -0.29 -4.27
N LYS A 391 -10.85 1.02 -4.43
CA LYS A 391 -11.32 1.83 -5.55
C LYS A 391 -10.12 2.44 -6.26
N PHE A 392 -10.30 3.01 -7.44
CA PHE A 392 -9.19 3.65 -8.15
C PHE A 392 -8.50 4.74 -7.33
N LYS A 393 -9.24 5.51 -6.52
CA LYS A 393 -8.64 6.51 -5.60
C LYS A 393 -7.67 5.92 -4.55
N THR A 394 -7.71 4.61 -4.33
CA THR A 394 -6.77 3.93 -3.44
C THR A 394 -5.40 3.73 -4.10
N TYR A 395 -5.32 3.72 -5.43
CA TYR A 395 -4.11 3.43 -6.18
C TYR A 395 -3.58 4.60 -6.99
N LEU A 396 -4.49 5.46 -7.48
CA LEU A 396 -4.17 6.55 -8.37
C LEU A 396 -4.22 7.89 -7.63
N ASN A 397 -3.28 8.77 -7.97
CA ASN A 397 -3.25 10.13 -7.44
C ASN A 397 -4.16 11.04 -8.28
N PHE A 398 -5.39 11.24 -7.83
CA PHE A 398 -6.38 12.10 -8.50
C PHE A 398 -6.07 13.60 -8.44
N SER A 399 -5.02 14.02 -7.73
CA SER A 399 -4.47 15.38 -7.87
C SER A 399 -3.78 15.59 -9.23
N ASN A 400 -3.43 14.51 -9.93
CA ASN A 400 -2.86 14.60 -11.28
C ASN A 400 -3.98 14.84 -12.32
N PRO A 401 -3.92 15.92 -13.11
CA PRO A 401 -4.99 16.27 -14.05
C PRO A 401 -5.20 15.23 -15.16
N ILE A 402 -4.16 14.48 -15.54
CA ILE A 402 -4.30 13.42 -16.55
C ILE A 402 -5.13 12.27 -15.97
N ILE A 403 -4.87 11.88 -14.73
CA ILE A 403 -5.60 10.81 -14.05
C ILE A 403 -7.06 11.22 -13.84
N ALA A 404 -7.29 12.41 -13.28
CA ALA A 404 -8.63 12.91 -12.99
C ALA A 404 -9.52 13.10 -14.23
N ARG A 405 -8.92 13.29 -15.41
CA ARG A 405 -9.65 13.40 -16.68
C ARG A 405 -10.07 12.06 -17.28
N HIS A 406 -9.33 10.98 -17.01
CA HIS A 406 -9.53 9.69 -17.68
C HIS A 406 -10.15 8.61 -16.79
N PHE A 407 -10.07 8.76 -15.47
CA PHE A 407 -10.54 7.77 -14.51
C PHE A 407 -11.56 8.37 -13.54
N ASP A 408 -12.49 7.54 -13.08
CA ASP A 408 -13.39 7.89 -11.98
C ASP A 408 -12.79 7.40 -10.64
N PRO A 409 -12.63 8.25 -9.62
CA PRO A 409 -12.11 7.85 -8.31
C PRO A 409 -12.96 6.82 -7.59
N GLU A 410 -14.26 6.75 -7.87
CA GLU A 410 -15.20 5.83 -7.23
C GLU A 410 -15.32 4.47 -7.93
N GLU A 411 -14.69 4.32 -9.09
CA GLU A 411 -14.68 3.07 -9.83
C GLU A 411 -13.97 1.95 -9.06
N CYS A 412 -14.57 0.77 -9.13
CA CYS A 412 -14.10 -0.40 -8.39
C CYS A 412 -12.78 -0.91 -8.96
N ALA A 413 -11.81 -1.14 -8.09
CA ALA A 413 -10.63 -1.89 -8.47
C ALA A 413 -10.92 -3.39 -8.48
N TRP A 414 -10.09 -4.15 -9.19
CA TRP A 414 -10.17 -5.60 -9.25
C TRP A 414 -8.86 -6.25 -8.81
N ALA A 415 -8.94 -7.51 -8.41
CA ALA A 415 -7.78 -8.32 -8.07
C ALA A 415 -7.20 -8.94 -9.34
N TYR A 416 -5.86 -8.95 -9.43
CA TYR A 416 -5.18 -9.55 -10.57
C TYR A 416 -4.92 -11.06 -10.42
N GLY A 417 -5.07 -11.62 -9.22
CA GLY A 417 -4.71 -13.03 -8.90
C GLY A 417 -5.20 -14.08 -9.89
N MET A 418 -6.40 -13.88 -10.45
CA MET A 418 -6.94 -14.68 -11.55
C MET A 418 -7.74 -13.78 -12.49
N ASN A 419 -7.41 -13.79 -13.79
CA ASN A 419 -8.08 -12.98 -14.81
C ASN A 419 -8.41 -13.83 -16.03
N VAL A 420 -9.59 -13.61 -16.62
CA VAL A 420 -10.01 -14.21 -17.89
C VAL A 420 -9.73 -13.20 -18.99
N PHE A 421 -8.97 -13.59 -20.01
CA PHE A 421 -8.67 -12.73 -21.15
C PHE A 421 -9.29 -13.28 -22.43
N ASP A 422 -10.11 -12.46 -23.08
CA ASP A 422 -10.58 -12.71 -24.44
C ASP A 422 -9.56 -12.10 -25.41
N LEU A 423 -8.64 -12.94 -25.88
CA LEU A 423 -7.57 -12.57 -26.80
C LEU A 423 -8.11 -12.25 -28.20
N ALA A 424 -9.23 -12.87 -28.60
CA ALA A 424 -9.86 -12.59 -29.89
C ALA A 424 -10.48 -11.18 -29.90
N ALA A 425 -11.13 -10.77 -28.81
CA ALA A 425 -11.59 -9.41 -28.60
C ALA A 425 -10.39 -8.45 -28.48
N TRP A 426 -9.35 -8.81 -27.71
CA TRP A 426 -8.16 -7.97 -27.52
C TRP A 426 -7.53 -7.59 -28.85
N ARG A 427 -7.28 -8.55 -29.74
CA ARG A 427 -6.67 -8.30 -31.06
C ARG A 427 -7.47 -7.37 -31.96
N LYS A 428 -8.78 -7.21 -31.72
CA LYS A 428 -9.65 -6.29 -32.47
C LYS A 428 -9.67 -4.87 -31.88
N THR A 429 -8.97 -4.65 -30.77
CA THR A 429 -8.91 -3.37 -30.07
C THR A 429 -7.52 -2.76 -30.13
N ASN A 430 -7.45 -1.44 -29.95
CA ASN A 430 -6.19 -0.69 -29.89
C ASN A 430 -5.64 -0.57 -28.46
N ILE A 431 -5.93 -1.53 -27.57
CA ILE A 431 -5.56 -1.43 -26.15
C ILE A 431 -4.04 -1.51 -25.94
N SER A 432 -3.34 -2.26 -26.79
CA SER A 432 -1.88 -2.44 -26.74
C SER A 432 -1.10 -1.61 -27.76
N SER A 433 -1.76 -0.74 -28.56
CA SER A 433 -1.06 0.18 -29.46
C SER A 433 -0.54 1.38 -28.66
N PHE A 434 0.76 1.37 -28.37
CA PHE A 434 1.47 2.45 -27.67
C PHE A 434 2.05 3.48 -28.64
#